data_AF-A0A2E1IUN5-F1
#
_entry.id   AF-A0A2E1IUN5-F1
#
_cell.length_a   1.000
_cell.length_b   1.000
_cell.length_c   1.000
_cell.angle_alpha   90.00
_cell.angle_beta   90.00
_cell.angle_gamma   90.00
#
_symmetry.space_group_name_H-M   'P 1'
#
loop_
_entity.id
_entity.type
_entity.pdbx_description
1 polymer ?
#
loop_
_entity_poly.entity_id
_entity_poly.type
_entity_poly.pdbx_seq_one_letter_code
_entity_poly.pdbx_strand_id
1 'polypeptide(L)'
;EKTRLGLIVKAVGENPVSAENRGINPEKVRIIATVIGGIIIGFGGAAFSLHAKFGWSENHTGNYGWICLAIVIFGGWNPIRAAIGAYSFGVFQIIALKMQSIALGLTQVLPLIPFPLMILTLIFIQRFNRSDRTTSLPKILNAFFGGQSPDNIGKPLEKK
;
A
#
# COMPACT_ATOMS: atom_id res chain seq x y z
N GLU A 1 -6.84 -17.72 2.83
CA GLU A 1 -8.00 -16.81 2.74
C GLU A 1 -9.29 -17.63 2.82
N LYS A 2 -10.31 -17.17 3.56
CA LYS A 2 -11.50 -18.01 3.88
C LYS A 2 -12.84 -17.40 3.43
N THR A 3 -12.89 -16.15 2.96
CA THR A 3 -14.14 -15.47 2.61
C THR A 3 -14.45 -15.59 1.13
N ARG A 4 -15.73 -15.79 0.78
CA ARG A 4 -16.21 -15.93 -0.60
C ARG A 4 -15.87 -14.71 -1.46
N LEU A 5 -15.97 -13.50 -0.90
CA LEU A 5 -15.67 -12.25 -1.61
C LEU A 5 -14.18 -12.11 -1.95
N GLY A 6 -13.27 -12.47 -1.03
CA GLY A 6 -11.82 -12.39 -1.30
C GLY A 6 -11.39 -13.30 -2.45
N LEU A 7 -11.93 -14.53 -2.48
CA LEU A 7 -11.68 -15.47 -3.56
C LEU A 7 -12.20 -14.97 -4.91
N ILE A 8 -13.37 -14.31 -4.93
CA ILE A 8 -13.94 -13.73 -6.16
C ILE A 8 -13.05 -12.61 -6.70
N VAL A 9 -12.61 -11.68 -5.84
CA VAL A 9 -11.74 -10.57 -6.25
C VAL A 9 -10.40 -11.08 -6.78
N LYS A 10 -9.79 -12.07 -6.10
CA LYS A 10 -8.53 -12.69 -6.54
C LYS A 10 -8.70 -13.42 -7.87
N ALA A 11 -9.76 -14.22 -8.02
CA ALA A 11 -10.03 -14.94 -9.27
C ALA A 11 -10.23 -13.98 -10.46
N VAL A 12 -10.97 -12.88 -10.27
CA VAL A 12 -11.17 -11.84 -11.29
C VAL A 12 -9.86 -11.13 -11.66
N GLY A 13 -8.96 -10.97 -10.68
CA GLY A 13 -7.63 -10.39 -10.89
C GLY A 13 -6.65 -11.32 -11.61
N GLU A 14 -6.69 -12.62 -11.33
CA GLU A 14 -5.79 -13.61 -11.95
C GLU A 14 -6.23 -14.04 -13.35
N ASN A 15 -7.50 -14.37 -13.54
CA ASN A 15 -8.04 -14.75 -14.84
C ASN A 15 -9.53 -14.36 -14.97
N PRO A 16 -9.84 -13.26 -15.68
CA PRO A 16 -11.21 -12.79 -15.82
C PRO A 16 -12.10 -13.74 -16.62
N VAL A 17 -11.53 -14.47 -17.61
CA VAL A 17 -12.27 -15.42 -18.46
C VAL A 17 -12.74 -16.62 -17.63
N SER A 18 -11.88 -17.13 -16.74
CA SER A 18 -12.25 -18.23 -15.83
C SER A 18 -13.32 -17.82 -14.81
N ALA A 19 -13.33 -16.55 -14.39
CA ALA A 19 -14.36 -16.04 -13.49
C ALA A 19 -15.73 -15.93 -14.19
N GLU A 20 -15.74 -15.48 -15.45
CA GLU A 20 -16.96 -15.36 -16.27
C GLU A 20 -17.61 -16.73 -16.55
N ASN A 21 -16.80 -17.74 -16.87
CA ASN A 21 -17.25 -19.13 -17.04
C ASN A 21 -17.93 -19.71 -15.79
N ARG A 22 -17.69 -19.11 -14.61
CA ARG A 22 -18.27 -19.50 -13.33
C ARG A 22 -19.49 -18.65 -12.94
N GLY A 23 -19.98 -17.82 -13.86
CA GLY A 23 -21.14 -16.94 -13.68
C GLY A 23 -20.85 -15.64 -12.92
N ILE A 24 -19.57 -15.28 -12.73
CA ILE A 24 -19.17 -14.04 -12.06
C ILE A 24 -18.85 -12.98 -13.12
N ASN A 25 -19.53 -11.84 -13.09
CA ASN A 25 -19.22 -10.73 -13.99
C ASN A 25 -17.95 -9.97 -13.50
N PRO A 26 -16.81 -10.02 -14.24
CA PRO A 26 -15.56 -9.41 -13.81
C PRO A 26 -15.61 -7.87 -13.78
N GLU A 27 -16.37 -7.27 -14.69
CA GLU A 27 -16.50 -5.81 -14.82
C GLU A 27 -17.18 -5.21 -13.60
N LYS A 28 -18.29 -5.82 -13.15
CA LYS A 28 -18.98 -5.39 -11.92
C LYS A 28 -18.08 -5.47 -10.70
N VAL A 29 -17.30 -6.55 -10.57
CA VAL A 29 -16.37 -6.72 -9.44
C VAL A 29 -15.29 -5.64 -9.45
N ARG A 30 -14.74 -5.30 -10.62
CA ARG A 30 -13.74 -4.22 -10.77
C ARG A 30 -14.31 -2.86 -10.39
N ILE A 31 -15.49 -2.52 -10.91
CA ILE A 31 -16.15 -1.24 -10.61
C ILE A 31 -16.40 -1.12 -9.09
N ILE A 32 -16.98 -2.15 -8.47
CA ILE A 32 -17.25 -2.16 -7.03
C ILE A 32 -15.94 -2.01 -6.23
N ALA A 33 -14.89 -2.75 -6.60
CA ALA A 33 -13.59 -2.66 -5.93
C ALA A 33 -12.97 -1.27 -6.04
N THR A 34 -13.01 -0.64 -7.23
CA THR A 34 -12.50 0.71 -7.45
C THR A 34 -13.31 1.76 -6.71
N VAL A 35 -14.64 1.65 -6.70
CA VAL A 35 -15.52 2.58 -5.96
C VAL A 35 -15.26 2.49 -4.46
N ILE A 36 -15.19 1.29 -3.89
CA ILE A 36 -14.87 1.10 -2.47
C ILE A 36 -13.48 1.66 -2.15
N GLY A 37 -12.49 1.40 -2.99
CA GLY A 37 -11.15 1.97 -2.85
C GLY A 37 -11.16 3.50 -2.89
N GLY A 38 -11.89 4.09 -3.83
CA GLY A 38 -12.06 5.54 -3.96
C GLY A 38 -12.73 6.17 -2.74
N ILE A 39 -13.74 5.52 -2.17
CA ILE A 39 -14.40 5.96 -0.93
C ILE A 39 -13.40 5.99 0.23
N ILE A 40 -12.60 4.93 0.41
CA ILE A 40 -11.59 4.86 1.46
C ILE A 40 -10.54 5.97 1.30
N ILE A 41 -10.05 6.19 0.07
CA ILE A 41 -9.09 7.25 -0.24
C ILE A 41 -9.72 8.64 0.03
N GLY A 42 -10.98 8.83 -0.34
CA GLY A 42 -11.73 10.07 -0.10
C GLY A 42 -11.85 10.40 1.39
N PHE A 43 -12.19 9.42 2.22
CA PHE A 43 -12.19 9.59 3.68
C PHE A 43 -10.79 9.92 4.22
N GLY A 44 -9.75 9.28 3.70
CA GLY A 44 -8.36 9.61 4.06
C GLY A 44 -7.97 11.05 3.72
N GLY A 45 -8.34 11.55 2.54
CA GLY A 45 -8.09 12.92 2.11
C GLY A 45 -8.86 13.97 2.92
N ALA A 46 -10.12 13.66 3.26
CA ALA A 46 -10.93 14.51 4.14
C ALA A 46 -10.29 14.60 5.54
N ALA A 47 -9.92 13.48 6.14
CA ALA A 47 -9.24 13.45 7.44
C ALA A 47 -7.89 14.18 7.41
N PHE A 48 -7.12 14.05 6.32
CA PHE A 48 -5.85 14.75 6.14
C PHE A 48 -6.03 16.28 6.15
N SER A 49 -7.04 16.79 5.45
CA SER A 49 -7.32 18.23 5.36
C SER A 49 -7.91 18.81 6.64
N LEU A 50 -8.60 17.99 7.45
CA LEU A 50 -9.16 18.43 8.72
C LEU A 50 -8.16 18.39 9.88
N HIS A 51 -7.19 17.46 9.89
CA HIS A 51 -6.35 17.21 11.06
C HIS A 51 -4.84 17.33 10.80
N ALA A 52 -4.33 16.90 9.64
CA ALA A 52 -2.89 16.83 9.41
C ALA A 52 -2.30 18.19 9.05
N LYS A 53 -2.98 18.96 8.20
CA LYS A 53 -2.66 20.35 7.90
C LYS A 53 -3.97 21.12 7.83
N PHE A 54 -4.19 21.99 8.82
CA PHE A 54 -5.37 22.84 8.84
C PHE A 54 -5.34 23.84 7.69
N GLY A 55 -6.45 23.91 6.95
CA GLY A 55 -6.65 24.84 5.85
C GLY A 55 -6.30 24.25 4.48
N TRP A 56 -6.23 25.13 3.49
CA TRP A 56 -5.84 24.78 2.13
C TRP A 56 -4.68 25.66 1.70
N SER A 57 -3.65 25.05 1.12
CA SER A 57 -2.52 25.74 0.52
C SER A 57 -2.27 25.19 -0.88
N GLU A 58 -1.66 25.99 -1.74
CA GLU A 58 -1.12 25.48 -3.00
C GLU A 58 -0.13 24.33 -2.70
N ASN A 59 -0.20 23.26 -3.50
CA ASN A 59 0.55 22.01 -3.30
C ASN A 59 0.31 21.30 -1.96
N HIS A 60 -0.93 21.31 -1.45
CA HIS A 60 -1.28 20.71 -0.16
C HIS A 60 -0.85 19.24 0.03
N THR A 61 -0.97 18.44 -1.03
CA THR A 61 -0.55 17.02 -1.10
C THR A 61 0.65 16.80 -2.03
N GLY A 62 1.36 17.88 -2.39
CA GLY A 62 2.54 17.82 -3.25
C GLY A 62 3.57 16.84 -2.67
N ASN A 63 4.14 16.00 -3.54
CA ASN A 63 5.12 14.97 -3.20
C ASN A 63 4.59 13.75 -2.41
N TYR A 64 3.32 13.66 -2.01
CA TYR A 64 2.84 12.44 -1.33
C TYR A 64 2.51 11.29 -2.32
N GLY A 65 2.22 11.60 -3.59
CA GLY A 65 1.82 10.60 -4.58
C GLY A 65 2.89 9.55 -4.88
N TRP A 66 4.15 9.97 -5.10
CA TRP A 66 5.25 9.02 -5.34
C TRP A 66 5.57 8.18 -4.10
N ILE A 67 5.29 8.71 -2.90
CA ILE A 67 5.47 8.02 -1.63
C ILE A 67 4.50 6.85 -1.50
N CYS A 68 3.22 7.11 -1.79
CA CYS A 68 2.20 6.05 -1.84
C CYS A 68 2.59 4.95 -2.83
N LEU A 69 3.05 5.32 -4.03
CA LEU A 69 3.49 4.36 -5.04
C LEU A 69 4.64 3.49 -4.52
N ALA A 70 5.66 4.10 -3.93
CA ALA A 70 6.80 3.36 -3.36
C ALA A 70 6.35 2.36 -2.29
N ILE A 71 5.52 2.79 -1.34
CA ILE A 71 5.01 1.91 -0.27
C ILE A 71 4.25 0.71 -0.85
N VAL A 72 3.44 0.91 -1.89
CA VAL A 72 2.69 -0.17 -2.54
C VAL A 72 3.61 -1.16 -3.26
N ILE A 73 4.59 -0.66 -4.02
CA ILE A 73 5.54 -1.49 -4.75
C ILE A 73 6.37 -2.34 -3.78
N PHE A 74 6.97 -1.71 -2.76
CA PHE A 74 7.78 -2.43 -1.77
C PHE A 74 6.95 -3.27 -0.80
N GLY A 75 5.67 -2.94 -0.62
CA GLY A 75 4.69 -3.77 0.08
C GLY A 75 4.38 -5.10 -0.62
N GLY A 76 4.84 -5.28 -1.87
CA GLY A 76 4.70 -6.54 -2.60
C GLY A 76 3.25 -6.92 -2.84
N TRP A 77 2.40 -5.93 -3.13
CA TRP A 77 0.95 -6.10 -3.40
C TRP A 77 0.15 -6.69 -2.23
N ASN A 78 0.74 -6.86 -1.04
CA ASN A 78 0.02 -7.27 0.16
C ASN A 78 -0.50 -6.01 0.90
N PRO A 79 -1.81 -5.89 1.13
CA PRO A 79 -2.42 -4.70 1.74
C PRO A 79 -1.98 -4.46 3.18
N ILE A 80 -1.68 -5.52 3.94
CA ILE A 80 -1.23 -5.42 5.34
C ILE A 80 0.19 -4.89 5.41
N ARG A 81 1.07 -5.35 4.51
CA ARG A 81 2.44 -4.84 4.42
C ARG A 81 2.46 -3.37 3.98
N ALA A 82 1.62 -3.01 3.00
CA ALA A 82 1.46 -1.62 2.59
C ALA A 82 0.94 -0.73 3.74
N ALA A 83 -0.02 -1.22 4.52
CA ALA A 83 -0.53 -0.50 5.69
C ALA A 83 0.57 -0.28 6.75
N ILE A 84 1.36 -1.29 7.06
CA ILE A 84 2.49 -1.16 8.01
C ILE A 84 3.50 -0.12 7.50
N GLY A 85 3.86 -0.17 6.21
CA GLY A 85 4.74 0.82 5.61
C GLY A 85 4.19 2.25 5.69
N ALA A 86 2.88 2.43 5.46
CA ALA A 86 2.22 3.72 5.61
C ALA A 86 2.22 4.23 7.05
N TYR A 87 1.93 3.37 8.04
CA TYR A 87 1.98 3.75 9.46
C TYR A 87 3.39 4.11 9.92
N SER A 88 4.40 3.31 9.55
CA SER A 88 5.80 3.61 9.85
C SER A 88 6.24 4.95 9.25
N PHE A 89 5.87 5.21 7.99
CA PHE A 89 6.13 6.49 7.34
C PHE A 89 5.50 7.66 8.12
N GLY A 90 4.25 7.53 8.55
CA GLY A 90 3.58 8.55 9.38
C GLY A 90 4.29 8.81 10.71
N VAL A 91 4.70 7.77 11.42
CA VAL A 91 5.47 7.89 12.69
C VAL A 91 6.77 8.65 12.45
N PHE A 92 7.51 8.26 11.41
CA PHE A 92 8.76 8.92 11.11
C PHE A 92 8.59 10.36 10.64
N GLN A 93 7.52 10.67 9.91
CA GLN A 93 7.20 12.04 9.51
C GLN A 93 7.01 12.93 10.75
N ILE A 94 6.32 12.44 11.79
CA ILE A 94 6.13 13.18 13.05
C ILE A 94 7.46 13.36 13.79
N ILE A 95 8.30 12.33 13.83
CA ILE A 95 9.64 12.41 14.44
C ILE A 95 10.48 13.45 13.72
N ALA A 96 10.49 13.44 12.39
CA ALA A 96 11.21 14.42 11.58
C ALA A 96 10.71 15.85 11.83
N LEU A 97 9.39 16.05 11.89
CA LEU A 97 8.79 17.35 12.21
C LEU A 97 9.19 17.86 13.60
N LYS A 98 9.20 16.98 14.62
CA LYS A 98 9.65 17.32 15.98
C LYS A 98 11.15 17.63 16.02
N MET A 99 11.98 16.86 15.33
CA MET A 99 13.42 17.14 15.23
C MET A 99 13.70 18.47 14.52
N GLN A 100 12.93 18.81 13.48
CA GLN A 100 13.01 20.10 12.78
C GLN A 100 12.72 21.28 13.71
N SER A 101 11.80 21.12 14.68
CA SER A 101 11.51 22.18 15.65
C SER A 101 12.64 22.45 16.65
N ILE A 102 13.58 21.50 16.79
CA ILE A 102 14.72 21.58 17.72
C ILE A 102 16.01 21.99 16.98
N ALA A 103 16.12 21.68 15.69
CA ALA A 103 17.30 21.97 14.88
C ALA A 103 17.34 23.45 14.42
N LEU A 104 18.09 24.26 15.19
CA LEU A 104 18.43 25.65 14.92
C LEU A 104 19.00 25.86 13.50
N GLY A 105 18.24 26.52 12.61
CA GLY A 105 18.79 27.26 11.47
C GLY A 105 18.99 26.56 10.11
N LEU A 106 18.63 25.28 9.95
CA LEU A 106 18.74 24.56 8.66
C LEU A 106 17.41 24.54 7.89
N THR A 107 16.82 25.71 7.66
CA THR A 107 15.44 25.86 7.14
C THR A 107 15.25 25.35 5.71
N GLN A 108 16.33 25.14 4.94
CA GLN A 108 16.27 24.85 3.51
C GLN A 108 16.55 23.37 3.14
N VAL A 109 17.23 22.62 4.00
CA VAL A 109 17.60 21.21 3.74
C VAL A 109 16.61 20.20 4.35
N LEU A 110 15.80 20.67 5.30
CA LEU A 110 14.84 19.87 6.07
C LEU A 110 13.67 19.25 5.28
N PRO A 111 13.15 19.84 4.20
CA PRO A 111 12.11 19.21 3.38
C PRO A 111 12.57 17.93 2.67
N LEU A 112 13.88 17.67 2.60
CA LEU A 112 14.45 16.48 1.95
C LEU A 112 14.57 15.28 2.89
N ILE A 113 14.47 15.47 4.21
CA ILE A 113 14.57 14.39 5.22
C ILE A 113 13.59 13.22 5.00
N PRO A 114 12.34 13.43 4.52
CA PRO A 114 11.43 12.32 4.26
C PRO A 114 11.96 11.33 3.20
N PHE A 115 12.84 11.76 2.28
CA PHE A 115 13.31 10.91 1.18
C PHE A 115 14.34 9.84 1.61
N PRO A 116 15.48 10.16 2.27
CA PRO A 116 16.40 9.16 2.81
C PRO A 116 15.72 8.26 3.85
N LEU A 117 14.79 8.84 4.59
CA LEU A 117 14.07 8.14 5.65
C LEU A 117 13.08 7.13 5.07
N MET A 118 12.42 7.46 3.96
CA MET A 118 11.62 6.49 3.22
C MET A 118 12.50 5.36 2.68
N ILE A 119 13.65 5.67 2.08
CA ILE A 119 14.62 4.65 1.64
C ILE A 119 15.00 3.73 2.80
N LEU A 120 15.28 4.27 4.00
CA LEU A 120 15.57 3.48 5.20
C LEU A 120 14.40 2.60 5.66
N THR A 121 13.18 3.14 5.67
CA THR A 121 11.96 2.40 6.05
C THR A 121 11.73 1.23 5.11
N LEU A 122 11.93 1.46 3.81
CA LEU A 122 11.80 0.45 2.78
C LEU A 122 12.89 -0.62 2.88
N ILE A 123 14.14 -0.23 3.15
CA ILE A 123 15.24 -1.16 3.44
C ILE A 123 14.90 -2.00 4.68
N PHE A 124 14.34 -1.40 5.73
CA PHE A 124 13.94 -2.10 6.95
C PHE A 124 12.85 -3.13 6.67
N ILE A 125 11.79 -2.75 5.93
CA ILE A 125 10.73 -3.66 5.49
C ILE A 125 11.31 -4.78 4.61
N GLN A 126 12.21 -4.46 3.68
CA GLN A 126 12.84 -5.45 2.81
C GLN A 126 13.75 -6.41 3.58
N ARG A 127 14.48 -5.93 4.59
CA ARG A 127 15.32 -6.76 5.47
C ARG A 127 14.47 -7.71 6.32
N PHE A 128 13.34 -7.23 6.84
CA PHE A 128 12.37 -8.06 7.54
C PHE A 128 11.81 -9.15 6.60
N ASN A 129 11.48 -8.77 5.36
CA ASN A 129 10.92 -9.65 4.35
C ASN A 129 11.91 -10.73 3.83
N ARG A 130 13.22 -10.44 3.81
CA ARG A 130 14.26 -11.43 3.44
C ARG A 130 14.47 -12.50 4.51
N SER A 131 14.09 -12.20 5.76
CA SER A 131 14.15 -13.13 6.89
C SER A 131 13.01 -14.17 6.91
N ASP A 132 11.90 -13.90 6.21
CA ASP A 132 10.71 -14.77 6.19
C ASP A 132 10.80 -15.95 5.20
N ARG A 133 11.94 -16.16 4.51
CA ARG A 133 12.14 -17.39 3.71
C ARG A 133 12.42 -18.63 4.57
N THR A 134 12.64 -18.50 5.89
CA THR A 134 13.04 -19.64 6.73
C THR A 134 12.32 -19.78 8.08
N THR A 135 11.42 -18.86 8.45
CA THR A 135 10.67 -18.99 9.72
C THR A 135 9.25 -19.45 9.47
N SER A 136 8.93 -20.63 9.99
CA SER A 136 7.60 -21.23 10.03
C SER A 136 6.65 -20.40 10.91
N LEU A 137 6.22 -19.24 10.39
CA LEU A 137 5.12 -18.49 10.99
C LEU A 137 3.88 -19.41 11.04
N PRO A 138 3.10 -19.38 12.15
CA PRO A 138 1.88 -20.16 12.23
C PRO A 138 0.99 -19.84 11.02
N LYS A 139 0.34 -20.87 10.44
CA LYS A 139 -0.42 -20.76 9.17
C LYS A 139 -1.39 -19.58 9.11
N ILE A 140 -1.88 -19.13 10.27
CA ILE A 140 -2.76 -17.96 10.42
C ILE A 140 -2.00 -16.66 10.12
N LEU A 141 -0.81 -16.44 10.70
CA LEU A 141 0.01 -15.26 10.38
C LEU A 141 0.48 -15.29 8.92
N ASN A 142 0.88 -16.45 8.42
CA ASN A 142 1.37 -16.56 7.04
C ASN A 142 0.27 -16.29 6.00
N ALA A 143 -1.01 -16.53 6.34
CA ALA A 143 -2.15 -16.18 5.50
C ALA A 143 -2.49 -14.67 5.49
N PHE A 144 -2.08 -13.93 6.52
CA PHE A 144 -2.25 -12.47 6.61
C PHE A 144 -1.03 -11.73 6.04
N PHE A 145 0.18 -12.19 6.36
CA PHE A 145 1.43 -11.56 5.94
C PHE A 145 1.98 -12.09 4.63
N GLY A 146 1.50 -13.22 4.10
CA GLY A 146 1.96 -13.78 2.83
C GLY A 146 1.47 -12.94 1.65
N GLY A 147 2.37 -12.18 1.02
CA GLY A 147 2.14 -11.66 -0.33
C GLY A 147 2.50 -12.76 -1.33
N GLN A 148 1.52 -13.30 -2.05
CA GLN A 148 1.78 -14.14 -3.21
C GLN A 148 1.91 -13.24 -4.44
N SER A 149 2.97 -13.44 -5.23
CA SER A 149 3.05 -12.81 -6.55
C SER A 149 1.98 -13.45 -7.45
N PRO A 150 1.26 -12.68 -8.29
CA PRO A 150 0.28 -13.27 -9.20
C PRO A 150 0.97 -14.22 -10.18
N ASP A 151 0.73 -15.53 -10.06
CA ASP A 151 1.44 -16.59 -10.80
C ASP A 151 1.18 -16.59 -12.33
N ASN A 152 0.32 -15.68 -12.82
CA ASN A 152 -0.18 -15.63 -14.19
C ASN A 152 0.12 -14.32 -14.95
N ILE A 153 0.91 -13.40 -14.40
CA ILE A 153 1.33 -12.21 -15.17
C ILE A 153 2.27 -12.66 -16.32
N GLY A 154 1.84 -12.44 -17.57
CA GLY A 154 2.64 -12.71 -18.77
C GLY A 154 2.42 -14.07 -19.44
N LYS A 155 1.52 -14.93 -18.92
CA LYS A 155 1.14 -16.16 -19.62
C LYS A 155 0.08 -15.86 -20.70
N PRO A 156 0.22 -16.36 -21.93
CA PRO A 156 -0.81 -16.22 -22.96
C PRO A 156 -2.13 -16.82 -22.47
N LEU A 157 -3.23 -16.12 -22.73
CA LEU A 157 -4.57 -16.64 -22.47
C LEU A 157 -4.85 -17.78 -23.46
N GLU A 158 -4.68 -19.03 -23.02
CA GLU A 158 -5.17 -20.18 -23.79
C GLU A 158 -6.69 -20.08 -23.90
N LYS A 159 -7.17 -19.69 -25.08
CA LYS A 159 -8.57 -19.90 -25.47
C LYS A 159 -8.73 -21.38 -25.78
N LYS A 160 -9.57 -22.07 -25.00
CA LYS A 160 -10.17 -23.33 -25.41
C LYS A 160 -11.50 -23.03 -26.11
#